data_AF-A0A8S1IM41-F1
#
_entry.id   AF-A0A8S1IM41-F1
#
_cell.length_a   1.000
_cell.length_b   1.000
_cell.length_c   1.000
_cell.angle_alpha   90.00
_cell.angle_beta   90.00
_cell.angle_gamma   90.00
#
_symmetry.space_group_name_H-M   'P 1'
#
loop_
_entity.id
_entity.type
_entity.pdbx_description
1 polymer ?
#
loop_
_entity_poly.entity_id
_entity_poly.type
_entity_poly.pdbx_seq_one_letter_code
_entity_poly.pdbx_strand_id
1 'polypeptide(L)'
;MGLGSWGIALFGYLFTYYHTKLTDERKVTIDRVNEQLRDFYGPLLACVTASKSAYDAMVRQHSPDGTVVGFQRAVTNDPGGKEGHIYRQWMTDVLQPLNERAAAIIFDHVDLLDTSRIEPLLLQLVAHVSAYKVILSRWKKGEISGEVSVISYPDRLVDYIRTEFGRLKRLQSHLIGRRARL
;
A
#
# COMPACT_ATOMS: atom_id res chain seq x y z
N MET A 1 32.49 58.48 -5.91
CA MET A 1 32.59 57.01 -5.99
C MET A 1 31.85 56.43 -4.79
N GLY A 2 30.95 55.44 -4.96
CA GLY A 2 30.56 54.54 -3.85
C GLY A 2 29.09 54.24 -3.61
N LEU A 3 28.11 55.04 -4.03
CA LEU A 3 26.70 54.84 -3.64
C LEU A 3 25.92 53.85 -4.54
N GLY A 4 26.35 53.60 -5.77
CA GLY A 4 25.66 52.70 -6.71
C GLY A 4 25.88 51.19 -6.46
N SER A 5 26.90 50.82 -5.69
CA SER A 5 27.29 49.42 -5.49
C SER A 5 26.47 48.70 -4.40
N TRP A 6 26.05 49.43 -3.36
CA TRP A 6 25.27 48.89 -2.24
C TRP A 6 23.84 48.50 -2.63
N GLY A 7 23.21 49.27 -3.53
CA GLY A 7 21.88 48.95 -4.05
C GLY A 7 21.86 47.65 -4.84
N ILE A 8 22.85 47.42 -5.69
CA ILE A 8 22.98 46.18 -6.49
C ILE A 8 23.22 44.98 -5.57
N ALA A 9 24.07 45.14 -4.53
CA ALA A 9 24.33 44.08 -3.56
C ALA A 9 23.07 43.73 -2.73
N LEU A 10 22.30 44.73 -2.28
CA LEU A 10 21.07 44.51 -1.53
C LEU A 10 19.97 43.84 -2.38
N PHE A 11 19.80 44.29 -3.63
CA PHE A 11 18.88 43.65 -4.58
C PHE A 11 19.30 42.21 -4.91
N GLY A 12 20.60 41.97 -5.12
CA GLY A 12 21.13 40.62 -5.33
C GLY A 12 20.87 39.71 -4.13
N TYR A 13 21.12 40.19 -2.90
CA TYR A 13 20.85 39.43 -1.68
C TYR A 13 19.38 39.09 -1.49
N LEU A 14 18.46 40.05 -1.70
CA LEU A 14 17.02 39.81 -1.62
C LEU A 14 16.58 38.81 -2.70
N PHE A 15 17.03 38.99 -3.94
CA PHE A 15 16.75 38.07 -5.04
C PHE A 15 17.22 36.65 -4.73
N THR A 16 18.46 36.49 -4.24
CA THR A 16 18.99 35.20 -3.81
C THR A 16 18.18 34.63 -2.65
N TYR A 17 17.87 35.41 -1.61
CA TYR A 17 17.08 34.95 -0.47
C TYR A 17 15.69 34.43 -0.87
N TYR A 18 14.98 35.17 -1.74
CA TYR A 18 13.70 34.71 -2.28
C TYR A 18 13.84 33.45 -3.14
N HIS A 19 14.87 33.38 -3.99
CA HIS A 19 15.14 32.19 -4.79
C HIS A 19 15.49 30.98 -3.94
N THR A 20 16.35 31.14 -2.93
CA THR A 20 16.75 30.09 -1.99
C THR A 20 15.55 29.57 -1.23
N LYS A 21 14.71 30.46 -0.69
CA LYS A 21 13.49 30.05 0.03
C LYS A 21 12.53 29.26 -0.86
N LEU A 22 12.28 29.72 -2.09
CA LEU A 22 11.42 29.01 -3.05
C LEU A 22 12.00 27.65 -3.45
N THR A 23 13.32 27.55 -3.62
CA THR A 23 13.97 26.26 -3.92
C THR A 23 13.91 25.30 -2.73
N ASP A 24 14.02 25.80 -1.50
CA ASP A 24 13.99 24.98 -0.28
C ASP A 24 12.59 24.42 -0.03
N GLU A 25 11.53 25.23 -0.16
CA GLU A 25 10.14 24.76 -0.02
C GLU A 25 9.79 23.68 -1.05
N ARG A 26 10.22 23.88 -2.31
CA ARG A 26 10.04 22.90 -3.38
C ARG A 26 10.81 21.61 -3.10
N LYS A 27 12.03 21.71 -2.58
CA LYS A 27 12.86 20.55 -2.23
C LYS A 27 12.22 19.73 -1.11
N VAL A 28 11.78 20.38 -0.03
CA VAL A 28 11.05 19.71 1.07
C VAL A 28 9.82 18.97 0.56
N THR A 29 9.06 19.59 -0.35
CA THR A 29 7.87 18.95 -0.94
C THR A 29 8.26 17.75 -1.80
N ILE A 30 9.32 17.84 -2.61
CA ILE A 30 9.81 16.72 -3.42
C ILE A 30 10.29 15.58 -2.53
N ASP A 31 11.05 15.87 -1.49
CA ASP A 31 11.59 14.88 -0.56
C ASP A 31 10.44 14.14 0.14
N ARG A 32 9.43 14.87 0.60
CA ARG A 32 8.22 14.28 1.19
C ARG A 32 7.49 13.35 0.21
N VAL A 33 7.27 13.77 -1.03
CA VAL A 33 6.62 12.94 -2.06
C VAL A 33 7.47 11.69 -2.39
N ASN A 34 8.79 11.83 -2.39
CA ASN A 34 9.70 10.72 -2.62
C ASN A 34 9.63 9.69 -1.49
N GLU A 35 9.61 10.12 -0.24
CA GLU A 35 9.41 9.26 0.94
C GLU A 35 8.07 8.52 0.84
N GLN A 36 6.97 9.23 0.56
CA GLN A 36 5.66 8.61 0.38
C GLN A 36 5.65 7.54 -0.71
N LEU A 37 6.30 7.79 -1.85
CA LEU A 37 6.37 6.82 -2.94
C LEU A 37 7.29 5.63 -2.62
N ARG A 38 8.42 5.89 -1.97
CA ARG A 38 9.48 4.90 -1.73
C ARG A 38 9.15 4.00 -0.54
N ASP A 39 8.63 4.58 0.53
CA ASP A 39 8.54 3.93 1.84
C ASP A 39 7.09 3.49 2.14
N PHE A 40 6.08 4.20 1.62
CA PHE A 40 4.66 3.87 1.83
C PHE A 40 3.99 3.27 0.59
N TYR A 41 3.59 4.11 -0.38
CA TYR A 41 2.69 3.73 -1.46
C TYR A 41 3.30 2.75 -2.47
N GLY A 42 4.60 2.82 -2.74
CA GLY A 42 5.27 1.90 -3.65
C GLY A 42 5.31 0.46 -3.12
N PRO A 43 5.93 0.22 -1.95
CA PRO A 43 5.94 -1.09 -1.31
C PRO A 43 4.53 -1.62 -1.02
N LEU A 44 3.62 -0.75 -0.57
CA LEU A 44 2.24 -1.14 -0.28
C LEU A 44 1.51 -1.57 -1.54
N LEU A 45 1.61 -0.81 -2.64
CA LEU A 45 1.03 -1.18 -3.94
C LEU A 45 1.54 -2.53 -4.42
N ALA A 46 2.84 -2.78 -4.28
CA ALA A 46 3.44 -4.05 -4.66
C ALA A 46 2.83 -5.23 -3.86
N CYS A 47 2.75 -5.11 -2.53
CA CYS A 47 2.22 -6.16 -1.66
C CYS A 47 0.73 -6.44 -1.92
N VAL A 48 -0.11 -5.40 -1.98
CA VAL A 48 -1.56 -5.58 -2.15
C VAL A 48 -1.92 -6.07 -3.56
N THR A 49 -1.16 -5.65 -4.58
CA THR A 49 -1.34 -6.15 -5.95
C THR A 49 -0.90 -7.61 -6.04
N ALA A 50 0.27 -7.96 -5.49
CA ALA A 50 0.76 -9.33 -5.48
C ALA A 50 -0.20 -10.28 -4.74
N SER A 51 -0.72 -9.86 -3.58
CA SER A 51 -1.69 -10.64 -2.80
C SER A 51 -2.97 -10.88 -3.59
N LYS A 52 -3.51 -9.84 -4.24
CA LYS A 52 -4.69 -9.96 -5.10
C LYS A 52 -4.43 -10.91 -6.28
N SER A 53 -3.33 -10.73 -6.99
CA SER A 53 -2.97 -11.58 -8.14
C SER A 53 -2.75 -13.05 -7.74
N ALA A 54 -2.12 -13.29 -6.59
CA ALA A 54 -1.93 -14.64 -6.04
C ALA A 54 -3.28 -15.29 -5.68
N TYR A 55 -4.18 -14.55 -5.03
CA TYR A 55 -5.52 -15.04 -4.73
C TYR A 55 -6.33 -15.36 -6.00
N ASP A 56 -6.32 -14.45 -6.98
CA ASP A 56 -7.00 -14.65 -8.26
C ASP A 56 -6.42 -15.85 -9.03
N ALA A 57 -5.11 -16.12 -8.92
CA ALA A 57 -4.48 -17.30 -9.51
C ALA A 57 -4.92 -18.59 -8.81
N MET A 58 -4.89 -18.62 -7.48
CA MET A 58 -5.37 -19.74 -6.67
C MET A 58 -6.81 -20.10 -7.02
N VAL A 59 -7.71 -19.10 -7.04
CA VAL A 59 -9.12 -19.31 -7.38
C VAL A 59 -9.26 -19.84 -8.82
N ARG A 60 -8.58 -19.24 -9.80
CA ARG A 60 -8.66 -19.72 -11.20
C ARG A 60 -8.19 -21.15 -11.38
N GLN A 61 -7.19 -21.57 -10.60
CA GLN A 61 -6.61 -22.91 -10.72
C GLN A 61 -7.38 -23.98 -9.95
N HIS A 62 -8.02 -23.61 -8.83
CA HIS A 62 -8.54 -24.57 -7.86
C HIS A 62 -10.03 -24.41 -7.53
N SER A 63 -10.71 -23.41 -8.11
CA SER A 63 -12.16 -23.28 -7.98
C SER A 63 -12.88 -24.35 -8.80
N PRO A 64 -13.89 -25.05 -8.23
CA PRO A 64 -14.69 -26.03 -8.97
C PRO A 64 -15.44 -25.44 -10.18
N ASP A 65 -15.81 -24.16 -10.11
CA ASP A 65 -16.56 -23.45 -11.16
C ASP A 65 -15.80 -22.25 -11.75
N GLY A 66 -14.52 -22.07 -11.37
CA GLY A 66 -13.69 -20.94 -11.78
C GLY A 66 -14.02 -19.61 -11.09
N THR A 67 -15.01 -19.57 -10.18
CA THR A 67 -15.44 -18.35 -9.50
C THR A 67 -14.92 -18.26 -8.07
N VAL A 68 -14.78 -17.03 -7.56
CA VAL A 68 -14.42 -16.77 -6.16
C VAL A 68 -15.48 -17.35 -5.21
N VAL A 69 -16.76 -17.15 -5.55
CA VAL A 69 -17.89 -17.61 -4.72
C VAL A 69 -17.93 -19.13 -4.64
N GLY A 70 -17.73 -19.82 -5.76
CA GLY A 70 -17.66 -21.28 -5.79
C GLY A 70 -16.50 -21.82 -4.97
N PHE A 71 -15.32 -21.21 -5.08
CA PHE A 71 -14.16 -21.59 -4.27
C PHE A 71 -14.40 -21.39 -2.76
N GLN A 72 -14.91 -20.22 -2.35
CA GLN A 72 -15.23 -19.94 -0.95
C GLN A 72 -16.28 -20.90 -0.39
N ARG A 73 -17.30 -21.24 -1.18
CA ARG A 73 -18.32 -22.23 -0.80
C ARG A 73 -17.70 -23.61 -0.63
N ALA A 74 -16.82 -24.04 -1.54
CA ALA A 74 -16.14 -25.33 -1.43
C ALA A 74 -15.30 -25.43 -0.16
N VAL A 75 -14.48 -24.40 0.12
CA VAL A 75 -13.67 -24.31 1.35
C VAL A 75 -14.54 -24.33 2.62
N THR A 76 -15.67 -23.62 2.60
CA THR A 76 -16.56 -23.54 3.78
C THR A 76 -17.32 -24.83 4.04
N ASN A 77 -17.78 -25.50 2.97
CA ASN A 77 -18.58 -26.72 3.08
C ASN A 77 -17.74 -27.93 3.47
N ASP A 78 -16.52 -28.04 2.96
CA ASP A 78 -15.58 -29.10 3.31
C ASP A 78 -14.17 -28.54 3.58
N PRO A 79 -13.94 -27.99 4.80
CA PRO A 79 -12.62 -27.53 5.23
C PRO A 79 -11.54 -28.62 5.14
N GLY A 80 -11.90 -29.89 5.38
CA GLY A 80 -10.98 -31.02 5.27
C GLY A 80 -10.72 -31.45 3.82
N GLY A 81 -11.48 -30.92 2.88
CA GLY A 81 -11.42 -31.25 1.46
C GLY A 81 -10.21 -30.64 0.74
N LYS A 82 -10.10 -30.97 -0.54
CA LYS A 82 -9.00 -30.55 -1.41
C LYS A 82 -8.86 -29.02 -1.45
N GLU A 83 -9.97 -28.30 -1.62
CA GLU A 83 -10.00 -26.84 -1.73
C GLU A 83 -9.61 -26.17 -0.40
N GLY A 84 -10.06 -26.70 0.74
CA GLY A 84 -9.66 -26.24 2.07
C GLY A 84 -8.15 -26.43 2.31
N HIS A 85 -7.61 -27.60 1.96
CA HIS A 85 -6.16 -27.84 2.03
C HIS A 85 -5.35 -26.84 1.19
N ILE A 86 -5.76 -26.63 -0.07
CA ILE A 86 -5.13 -25.66 -0.97
C ILE A 86 -5.22 -24.25 -0.38
N TYR A 87 -6.39 -23.87 0.11
CA TYR A 87 -6.61 -22.56 0.71
C TYR A 87 -5.69 -22.30 1.89
N ARG A 88 -5.60 -23.26 2.83
CA ARG A 88 -4.69 -23.15 3.99
C ARG A 88 -3.24 -23.03 3.56
N GLN A 89 -2.82 -23.82 2.58
CA GLN A 89 -1.45 -23.79 2.06
C GLN A 89 -1.12 -22.41 1.46
N TRP A 90 -1.93 -21.94 0.50
CA TRP A 90 -1.71 -20.63 -0.14
C TRP A 90 -1.80 -19.47 0.85
N MET A 91 -2.72 -19.54 1.81
CA MET A 91 -2.85 -18.53 2.85
C MET A 91 -1.61 -18.49 3.74
N THR A 92 -1.08 -19.65 4.14
CA THR A 92 0.10 -19.76 5.01
C THR A 92 1.38 -19.35 4.29
N ASP A 93 1.57 -19.82 3.05
CA ASP A 93 2.86 -19.74 2.36
C ASP A 93 3.02 -18.47 1.52
N VAL A 94 1.90 -17.86 1.10
CA VAL A 94 1.92 -16.76 0.12
C VAL A 94 1.12 -15.55 0.58
N LEU A 95 -0.19 -15.72 0.83
CA LEU A 95 -1.08 -14.57 1.01
C LEU A 95 -0.84 -13.86 2.34
N GLN A 96 -0.79 -14.59 3.46
CA GLN A 96 -0.55 -13.98 4.76
C GLN A 96 0.82 -13.29 4.82
N PRO A 97 1.95 -13.88 4.39
CA PRO A 97 3.23 -13.17 4.38
C PRO A 97 3.20 -11.83 3.62
N LEU A 98 2.53 -11.78 2.46
CA LEU A 98 2.36 -10.53 1.70
C LEU A 98 1.46 -9.53 2.44
N ASN A 99 0.37 -10.02 3.04
CA ASN A 99 -0.55 -9.18 3.81
C ASN A 99 0.09 -8.63 5.10
N GLU A 100 0.92 -9.43 5.79
CA GLU A 100 1.68 -8.99 6.97
C GLU A 100 2.69 -7.92 6.61
N ARG A 101 3.38 -8.06 5.47
CA ARG A 101 4.26 -7.01 4.95
C ARG A 101 3.50 -5.73 4.65
N ALA A 102 2.32 -5.83 4.02
CA ALA A 102 1.46 -4.68 3.76
C ALA A 102 0.99 -4.01 5.07
N ALA A 103 0.58 -4.79 6.07
CA ALA A 103 0.18 -4.27 7.37
C ALA A 103 1.35 -3.61 8.13
N ALA A 104 2.57 -4.16 8.01
CA ALA A 104 3.78 -3.56 8.59
C ALA A 104 4.07 -2.20 7.96
N ILE A 105 4.01 -2.08 6.63
CA ILE A 105 4.18 -0.78 5.94
C ILE A 105 3.18 0.25 6.44
N ILE A 106 1.91 -0.14 6.62
CA ILE A 106 0.87 0.76 7.13
C ILE A 106 1.21 1.22 8.55
N PHE A 107 1.67 0.31 9.41
CA PHE A 107 1.97 0.61 10.81
C PHE A 107 3.24 1.48 10.95
N ASP A 108 4.31 1.11 10.25
CA ASP A 108 5.64 1.70 10.38
C ASP A 108 5.75 3.07 9.70
N HIS A 109 4.91 3.33 8.69
CA HIS A 109 4.98 4.53 7.85
C HIS A 109 3.66 5.31 7.80
N VAL A 110 2.78 5.14 8.80
CA VAL A 110 1.49 5.86 8.87
C VAL A 110 1.66 7.38 8.86
N ASP A 111 2.80 7.87 9.35
CA ASP A 111 3.16 9.28 9.36
C ASP A 111 3.31 9.86 7.95
N LEU A 112 3.52 9.02 6.93
CA LEU A 112 3.62 9.42 5.53
C LEU A 112 2.26 9.68 4.87
N LEU A 113 1.14 9.45 5.56
CA LEU A 113 -0.19 9.80 5.02
C LEU A 113 -0.38 11.32 4.96
N ASP A 114 -0.97 11.82 3.86
CA ASP A 114 -1.30 13.24 3.68
C ASP A 114 -2.51 13.68 4.51
N THR A 115 -3.34 12.71 4.95
CA THR A 115 -4.64 12.97 5.57
C THR A 115 -4.54 12.99 7.09
N SER A 116 -5.31 13.90 7.72
CA SER A 116 -5.44 13.98 9.19
C SER A 116 -6.17 12.78 9.81
N ARG A 117 -6.72 11.89 8.98
CA ARG A 117 -7.38 10.64 9.38
C ARG A 117 -6.81 9.49 8.58
N ILE A 118 -6.67 8.34 9.23
CA ILE A 118 -6.27 7.10 8.57
C ILE A 118 -7.45 6.60 7.73
N GLU A 119 -7.18 6.23 6.48
CA GLU A 119 -8.17 5.68 5.56
C GLU A 119 -8.74 4.35 6.09
N PRO A 120 -10.07 4.18 6.19
CA PRO A 120 -10.70 2.97 6.71
C PRO A 120 -10.27 1.67 6.02
N LEU A 121 -9.98 1.70 4.71
CA LEU A 121 -9.49 0.52 3.98
C LEU A 121 -8.13 0.01 4.50
N LEU A 122 -7.26 0.91 4.96
CA LEU A 122 -5.97 0.55 5.57
C LEU A 122 -6.18 -0.13 6.92
N LEU A 123 -7.06 0.44 7.74
CA LEU A 123 -7.42 -0.13 9.05
C LEU A 123 -8.09 -1.50 8.89
N GLN A 124 -8.97 -1.66 7.89
CA GLN A 124 -9.60 -2.93 7.58
C GLN A 124 -8.56 -3.99 7.20
N LEU A 125 -7.53 -3.65 6.40
CA LEU A 125 -6.45 -4.58 6.08
C LEU A 125 -5.72 -5.02 7.36
N VAL A 126 -5.31 -4.07 8.21
CA VAL A 126 -4.60 -4.39 9.46
C VAL A 126 -5.45 -5.27 10.37
N ALA A 127 -6.75 -5.00 10.46
CA ALA A 127 -7.68 -5.80 11.25
C ALA A 127 -7.84 -7.22 10.66
N HIS A 128 -7.98 -7.35 9.34
CA HIS A 128 -8.05 -8.63 8.62
C HIS A 128 -6.79 -9.48 8.88
N VAL A 129 -5.61 -8.89 8.74
CA VAL A 129 -4.32 -9.57 8.99
C VAL A 129 -4.22 -10.03 10.43
N SER A 130 -4.64 -9.20 11.38
CA SER A 130 -4.64 -9.53 12.80
C SER A 130 -5.59 -10.69 13.12
N ALA A 131 -6.78 -10.72 12.50
CA ALA A 131 -7.71 -11.84 12.63
C ALA A 131 -7.11 -13.14 12.05
N TYR A 132 -6.42 -13.07 10.91
CA TYR A 132 -5.77 -14.24 10.31
C TYR A 132 -4.66 -14.85 11.16
N LYS A 133 -3.93 -14.05 11.94
CA LYS A 133 -2.91 -14.58 12.88
C LYS A 133 -3.53 -15.58 13.87
N VAL A 134 -4.75 -15.32 14.33
CA VAL A 134 -5.49 -16.23 15.22
C VAL A 134 -5.88 -17.50 14.48
N ILE A 135 -6.37 -17.38 13.25
CA ILE A 135 -6.77 -18.52 12.40
C ILE A 135 -5.57 -19.42 12.09
N LEU A 136 -4.46 -18.84 11.63
CA LEU A 136 -3.22 -19.57 11.36
C LEU A 136 -2.67 -20.28 12.61
N SER A 137 -2.79 -19.64 13.78
CA SER A 137 -2.42 -20.28 15.04
C SER A 137 -3.28 -21.51 15.38
N ARG A 138 -4.56 -21.52 14.99
CA ARG A 138 -5.47 -22.67 15.15
C ARG A 138 -5.12 -23.78 14.15
N TRP A 139 -4.85 -23.42 12.89
CA TRP A 139 -4.41 -24.39 11.89
C TRP A 139 -3.13 -25.12 12.29
N LYS A 140 -2.17 -24.43 12.91
CA LYS A 140 -0.95 -25.06 13.46
C LYS A 140 -1.24 -26.11 14.55
N LYS A 141 -2.39 -26.05 15.20
CA LYS A 141 -2.87 -27.02 16.20
C LYS A 141 -3.76 -28.11 15.60
N GLY A 142 -3.96 -28.12 14.28
CA GLY A 142 -4.86 -29.05 13.59
C GLY A 142 -6.34 -28.65 13.67
N GLU A 143 -6.67 -27.48 14.23
CA GLU A 143 -8.03 -26.97 14.32
C GLU A 143 -8.42 -26.30 13.00
N ILE A 144 -9.16 -27.00 12.15
CA ILE A 144 -9.60 -26.53 10.81
C ILE A 144 -11.06 -26.03 10.78
N SER A 145 -11.70 -25.87 11.94
CA SER A 145 -13.06 -25.31 12.01
C SER A 145 -13.03 -23.78 11.98
N GLY A 146 -13.83 -23.17 11.08
CA GLY A 146 -13.92 -21.71 10.94
C GLY A 146 -12.75 -21.08 10.18
N GLU A 147 -12.45 -21.58 8.98
CA GLU A 147 -11.25 -21.26 8.19
C GLU A 147 -11.16 -19.82 7.65
N VAL A 148 -12.21 -19.02 7.80
CA VAL A 148 -12.31 -17.72 7.16
C VAL A 148 -12.42 -16.63 8.22
N SER A 149 -11.64 -15.55 8.04
CA SER A 149 -11.75 -14.37 8.88
C SER A 149 -13.14 -13.74 8.79
N VAL A 150 -13.70 -13.40 9.95
CA VAL A 150 -14.94 -12.61 10.07
C VAL A 150 -14.75 -11.22 9.46
N ILE A 151 -13.52 -10.69 9.52
CA ILE A 151 -13.14 -9.43 8.88
C ILE A 151 -12.75 -9.74 7.45
N SER A 152 -13.50 -9.22 6.48
CA SER A 152 -13.21 -9.39 5.07
C SER A 152 -11.96 -8.60 4.64
N TYR A 153 -11.26 -9.12 3.63
CA TYR A 153 -10.19 -8.39 2.98
C TYR A 153 -10.77 -7.14 2.28
N PRO A 154 -10.09 -5.98 2.30
CA PRO A 154 -10.62 -4.78 1.66
C PRO A 154 -10.46 -4.83 0.13
N ASP A 155 -11.49 -5.30 -0.58
CA ASP A 155 -11.46 -5.53 -2.04
C ASP A 155 -11.08 -4.30 -2.88
N ARG A 156 -11.42 -3.10 -2.40
CA ARG A 156 -11.13 -1.82 -3.07
C ARG A 156 -9.76 -1.25 -2.74
N LEU A 157 -8.99 -1.88 -1.85
CA LEU A 157 -7.72 -1.34 -1.40
C LEU A 157 -6.72 -1.17 -2.54
N VAL A 158 -6.62 -2.14 -3.45
CA VAL A 158 -5.69 -2.07 -4.59
C VAL A 158 -5.96 -0.85 -5.46
N ASP A 159 -7.24 -0.54 -5.72
CA ASP A 159 -7.63 0.60 -6.55
C ASP A 159 -7.36 1.94 -5.85
N TYR A 160 -7.62 2.00 -4.54
CA TYR A 160 -7.27 3.16 -3.71
C TYR A 160 -5.76 3.43 -3.75
N ILE A 161 -4.94 2.43 -3.44
CA ILE A 161 -3.48 2.58 -3.41
C ILE A 161 -2.92 2.91 -4.80
N ARG A 162 -3.45 2.30 -5.87
CA ARG A 162 -3.06 2.62 -7.25
C ARG A 162 -3.37 4.08 -7.59
N THR A 163 -4.53 4.57 -7.16
CA THR A 163 -4.96 5.96 -7.38
C THR A 163 -4.00 6.94 -6.70
N GLU A 164 -3.70 6.71 -5.42
CA GLU A 164 -2.80 7.57 -4.66
C GLU A 164 -1.36 7.51 -5.16
N PHE A 165 -0.85 6.32 -5.49
CA PHE A 165 0.46 6.17 -6.11
C PHE A 165 0.54 6.95 -7.43
N GLY A 166 -0.49 6.85 -8.28
CA GLY A 166 -0.57 7.60 -9.53
C GLY A 166 -0.63 9.12 -9.31
N ARG A 167 -1.38 9.58 -8.30
CA ARG A 167 -1.43 11.00 -7.90
C ARG A 167 -0.04 11.51 -7.51
N LEU A 168 0.67 10.79 -6.65
CA LEU A 168 2.01 11.15 -6.19
C LEU A 168 3.06 11.10 -7.31
N LYS A 169 2.99 10.14 -8.24
CA LYS A 169 3.87 10.10 -9.42
C LYS A 169 3.67 11.30 -10.35
N ARG A 170 2.43 11.76 -10.53
CA ARG A 170 2.13 12.98 -11.29
C ARG A 170 2.67 14.21 -10.56
N LEU A 171 2.47 14.30 -9.25
CA LEU A 171 2.98 15.39 -8.43
C LEU A 171 4.51 15.45 -8.47
N GLN A 172 5.20 14.32 -8.29
CA GLN A 172 6.65 14.19 -8.42
C GLN A 172 7.14 14.69 -9.79
N SER A 173 6.47 14.27 -10.88
CA SER A 173 6.86 14.68 -12.24
C SER A 173 6.72 16.19 -12.45
N HIS A 174 5.61 16.76 -11.96
CA HIS A 174 5.38 18.21 -11.98
C HIS A 174 6.43 18.96 -11.17
N LEU A 175 6.73 18.51 -9.95
CA LEU A 175 7.72 19.14 -9.08
C LEU A 175 9.16 19.02 -9.60
N ILE A 176 9.51 17.99 -10.36
CA ILE A 176 10.84 17.84 -10.98
C ILE A 176 10.93 18.61 -12.31
N GLY A 177 9.81 19.08 -12.86
CA GLY A 177 9.78 19.71 -14.19
C GLY A 177 9.94 18.73 -15.34
N ARG A 178 9.82 17.42 -15.09
CA ARG A 178 9.74 16.40 -16.14
C ARG A 178 8.30 16.33 -16.62
N ARG A 179 8.03 16.85 -17.82
CA ARG A 179 6.77 16.65 -18.53
C ARG A 179 6.53 15.13 -18.62
N ALA A 180 5.55 14.61 -17.91
CA ALA A 180 5.23 13.19 -17.88
C ALA A 180 4.97 12.73 -19.33
N ARG A 181 5.83 11.85 -19.87
CA ARG A 181 5.48 11.07 -21.06
C ARG A 181 4.58 9.95 -20.57
N LEU A 182 3.32 10.01 -21.02
CA LEU A 182 2.33 8.92 -20.92
C LEU A 182 2.87 7.68 -21.63
#